data_AF-A0A0Q8IP30-F1
#
_entry.id   AF-A0A0Q8IP30-F1
#
_cell.length_a   1.000
_cell.length_b   1.000
_cell.length_c   1.000
_cell.angle_alpha   90.00
_cell.angle_beta   90.00
_cell.angle_gamma   90.00
#
_symmetry.space_group_name_H-M   'P 1'
#
loop_
_entity.id
_entity.type
_entity.pdbx_description
1 polymer ?
#
loop_
_entity_poly.entity_id
_entity_poly.type
_entity_poly.pdbx_seq_one_letter_code
_entity_poly.pdbx_strand_id
1 'polypeptide(L)' 'MEMQSQVFDVEVEFDGQTHKAAYFVENGVIHAQVEGKLIVSPLGAVPASKTVKALVTGQLLQLKRRHKQRISWAQ' A
#
# COMPACT_ATOMS: atom_id res chain seq x y z
N MET A 1 -5.62 1.34 28.38
CA MET A 1 -4.30 0.71 28.18
C MET A 1 -4.06 0.74 26.68
N GLU A 2 -3.12 1.55 26.20
CA GLU A 2 -2.82 1.63 24.76
C GLU A 2 -1.96 0.43 24.37
N MET A 3 -2.43 -0.38 23.42
CA MET A 3 -1.67 -1.53 22.92
C MET A 3 -0.77 -1.04 21.78
N GLN A 4 0.54 -1.01 22.01
CA GLN A 4 1.50 -0.59 21.00
C GLN A 4 1.75 -1.74 20.02
N SER A 5 1.16 -1.66 18.84
CA SER A 5 1.46 -2.57 17.73
C SER A 5 2.80 -2.19 17.09
N GLN A 6 3.64 -3.19 16.78
CA GLN A 6 4.90 -2.95 16.09
C GLN A 6 4.62 -2.47 14.65
N VAL A 7 5.21 -1.33 14.30
CA VAL A 7 5.14 -0.75 12.96
C VAL A 7 6.33 -1.22 12.13
N PHE A 8 6.06 -1.63 10.90
CA PHE A 8 7.03 -2.08 9.92
C PHE A 8 6.97 -1.21 8.68
N ASP A 9 8.08 -1.09 7.97
CA ASP A 9 8.16 -0.47 6.65
C ASP A 9 8.36 -1.51 5.54
N VAL A 10 7.87 -1.19 4.34
CA VAL A 10 8.20 -1.88 3.11
C VAL A 10 8.56 -0.89 2.03
N GLU A 11 9.48 -1.30 1.17
CA GLU A 11 9.86 -0.58 -0.03
C GLU A 11 9.44 -1.37 -1.27
N VAL A 12 8.95 -0.63 -2.27
CA VAL A 12 8.55 -1.13 -3.58
C VAL A 12 9.15 -0.24 -4.66
N GLU A 13 9.88 -0.83 -5.59
CA GLU A 13 10.33 -0.14 -6.79
C GLU A 13 9.23 -0.19 -7.86
N PHE A 14 8.84 0.97 -8.37
CA PHE A 14 7.82 1.11 -9.42
C PHE A 14 8.15 2.31 -10.31
N ASP A 15 8.19 2.10 -11.63
CA ASP A 15 8.48 3.15 -12.62
C ASP A 15 9.84 3.87 -12.37
N GLY A 16 10.83 3.13 -11.87
CA GLY A 16 12.15 3.66 -11.51
C GLY A 16 12.17 4.50 -10.22
N GLN A 17 11.07 4.53 -9.46
CA GLN A 17 10.97 5.23 -8.18
C GLN A 17 10.76 4.23 -7.03
N THR A 18 11.36 4.52 -5.87
CA THR A 18 11.14 3.74 -4.66
C THR A 18 9.99 4.35 -3.86
N HIS A 19 8.94 3.57 -3.64
CA HIS A 19 7.79 3.91 -2.81
C HIS A 19 7.89 3.20 -1.47
N LYS A 20 7.70 3.95 -0.38
CA LYS A 20 7.69 3.41 0.98
C LYS A 20 6.27 3.37 1.52
N ALA A 21 5.95 2.31 2.26
CA ALA A 21 4.70 2.19 2.99
C ALA A 21 4.96 1.63 4.39
N ALA A 22 4.22 2.14 5.37
CA ALA A 22 4.26 1.64 6.74
C ALA A 22 3.04 0.74 6.99
N TYR A 23 3.20 -0.29 7.81
CA TYR A 23 2.08 -1.15 8.20
C TYR A 23 2.27 -1.74 9.59
N PHE A 24 1.16 -2.16 10.20
CA PHE A 24 1.15 -2.99 11.40
C PHE A 24 0.06 -4.06 11.27
N VAL A 25 0.14 -5.08 12.12
CA VAL A 25 -0.86 -6.16 12.17
C VAL A 25 -1.50 -6.15 13.54
N GLU A 26 -2.83 -6.07 13.57
CA GLU A 26 -3.62 -6.10 14.79
C GLU A 26 -4.83 -6.99 14.58
N ASN A 27 -5.09 -7.93 15.51
CA ASN A 27 -6.25 -8.83 15.46
C ASN A 27 -6.43 -9.57 14.11
N GLY A 28 -5.33 -9.97 13.47
CA GLY A 28 -5.36 -10.64 12.17
C GLY A 28 -5.71 -9.73 11.00
N VAL A 29 -5.64 -8.41 11.19
CA VAL A 29 -5.86 -7.39 10.15
C VAL A 29 -4.56 -6.62 9.93
N ILE A 30 -4.20 -6.46 8.67
CA ILE A 30 -3.09 -5.64 8.22
C ILE A 30 -3.62 -4.22 8.02
N HIS A 31 -3.00 -3.26 8.70
CA HIS A 31 -3.26 -1.84 8.54
C HIS A 31 -2.07 -1.22 7.84
N ALA A 32 -2.24 -0.78 6.59
CA ALA A 32 -1.15 -0.25 5.77
C ALA A 32 -1.41 1.21 5.36
N GLN A 33 -0.45 2.08 5.63
CA GLN A 33 -0.43 3.46 5.16
C GLN A 33 0.26 3.51 3.78
N VAL A 34 -0.52 3.71 2.72
CA VAL A 34 -0.07 3.74 1.33
C VAL A 34 -0.51 5.04 0.68
N GLU A 35 0.45 5.87 0.24
CA GLU A 35 0.17 7.13 -0.50
C GLU A 35 -0.86 8.03 0.22
N GLY A 36 -0.69 8.20 1.54
CA GLY A 36 -1.58 9.03 2.37
C GLY A 36 -2.92 8.38 2.72
N LYS A 37 -3.16 7.12 2.32
CA LYS A 37 -4.40 6.38 2.62
C LYS A 37 -4.14 5.18 3.51
N LEU A 38 -5.00 4.98 4.49
CA LEU A 38 -5.04 3.75 5.27
C LEU A 38 -5.82 2.69 4.48
N ILE A 39 -5.17 1.58 4.17
CA ILE A 39 -5.75 0.41 3.52
C ILE A 39 -5.74 -0.73 4.54
N VAL A 40 -6.89 -1.37 4.71
CA VAL A 40 -7.03 -2.54 5.58
C VAL A 40 -7.19 -3.82 4.76
N SER A 41 -6.55 -4.89 5.20
CA SER A 41 -6.62 -6.18 4.53
C SER A 41 -6.51 -7.31 5.55
N PRO A 42 -7.27 -8.42 5.43
CA PRO A 42 -7.10 -9.56 6.33
C PRO A 42 -5.70 -10.16 6.19
N LEU A 43 -5.11 -10.58 7.31
CA LEU A 43 -3.92 -11.41 7.31
C LEU A 43 -4.29 -12.78 6.74
N GLY A 44 -3.60 -13.18 5.66
CA GLY A 44 -3.81 -14.46 5.00
C GLY A 44 -2.62 -15.41 5.22
N ALA A 45 -2.51 -16.41 4.34
CA ALA A 45 -1.41 -17.37 4.33
C ALA A 45 -0.08 -16.75 3.87
N VAL A 46 -0.10 -15.56 3.26
CA VAL A 46 1.10 -14.85 2.83
C VAL A 46 1.55 -13.86 3.91
N PRO A 47 2.87 -13.65 4.07
CA PRO A 47 3.40 -12.64 4.99
C PRO A 47 2.79 -11.26 4.72
N ALA A 48 2.45 -10.54 5.79
CA ALA A 48 1.85 -9.21 5.72
C ALA A 48 2.63 -8.26 4.80
N SER A 49 3.97 -8.26 4.88
CA SER A 49 4.84 -7.46 4.02
C SER A 49 4.61 -7.71 2.52
N LYS A 50 4.36 -8.96 2.10
CA LYS A 50 4.05 -9.27 0.69
C LYS A 50 2.69 -8.71 0.29
N THR A 51 1.68 -8.82 1.16
CA THR A 51 0.36 -8.20 0.94
C THR A 51 0.48 -6.70 0.80
N VAL A 52 1.20 -6.02 1.71
CA VAL A 52 1.38 -4.57 1.65
C VAL A 52 2.11 -4.14 0.38
N LYS A 53 3.17 -4.84 -0.02
CA LYS A 53 3.84 -4.56 -1.31
C LYS A 53 2.86 -4.68 -2.50
N ALA A 54 2.00 -5.70 -2.51
CA ALA A 54 0.98 -5.84 -3.55
C ALA A 54 -0.07 -4.71 -3.53
N LEU A 55 -0.48 -4.26 -2.34
CA LEU A 55 -1.39 -3.12 -2.18
C LEU A 55 -0.77 -1.82 -2.70
N VAL A 56 0.51 -1.56 -2.39
CA VAL A 56 1.27 -0.41 -2.90
C VAL A 56 1.32 -0.45 -4.43
N THR A 57 1.78 -1.56 -5.02
CA THR A 57 1.86 -1.70 -6.48
C THR A 57 0.49 -1.53 -7.15
N GLY A 58 -0.57 -2.12 -6.59
CA GLY A 58 -1.93 -1.99 -7.10
C GLY A 58 -2.43 -0.54 -7.09
N GLN A 59 -2.15 0.20 -6.01
CA GLN A 59 -2.51 1.61 -5.89
C GLN A 59 -1.78 2.49 -6.91
N LEU A 60 -0.47 2.27 -7.09
CA LEU A 60 0.34 2.99 -8.08
C LEU A 60 -0.14 2.73 -9.51
N LEU A 61 -0.50 1.49 -9.84
CA LEU A 61 -1.10 1.13 -11.13
C LEU A 61 -2.41 1.88 -11.37
N GLN A 62 -3.28 1.99 -10.36
CA GLN A 62 -4.53 2.76 -10.49
C GLN A 62 -4.26 4.25 -10.69
N LEU A 63 -3.30 4.84 -9.96
CA LEU A 63 -2.93 6.24 -10.11
C LEU A 63 -2.40 6.52 -11.52
N LYS A 64 -1.51 5.67 -12.04
CA LYS A 64 -0.98 5.78 -13.40
C LYS A 64 -2.09 5.72 -14.45
N ARG A 65 -3.05 4.79 -14.30
CA ARG A 65 -4.22 4.68 -15.19
C ARG A 65 -5.10 5.93 -15.14
N ARG A 66 -5.41 6.45 -13.95
CA ARG A 66 -6.19 7.69 -13.79
C ARG A 66 -5.49 8.89 -14.43
N HIS A 67 -4.17 9.00 -14.28
CA HIS A 67 -3.41 10.08 -14.88
C HIS A 67 -3.46 10.03 -16.42
N LYS A 68 -3.28 8.85 -17.02
CA LYS A 68 -3.38 8.65 -18.47
C LYS A 68 -4.77 9.02 -19.01
N GLN A 69 -5.84 8.63 -18.31
CA GLN A 69 -7.20 8.99 -18.70
C GLN A 69 -7.41 10.50 -18.66
N ARG A 70 -6.96 11.20 -17.60
CA ARG A 70 -7.13 12.66 -17.50
C ARG A 70 -6.48 13.42 -18.66
N ILE A 71 -5.31 12.99 -19.13
CA ILE A 71 -4.63 13.59 -20.29
C ILE A 71 -5.45 13.38 -21.57
N SER A 72 -6.04 12.19 -21.74
CA SER A 72 -6.84 11.83 -22.92
C SER A 72 -8.15 12.62 -23.08
N TRP A 73 -8.70 13.20 -22.01
CA TRP A 73 -9.92 14.03 -22.08
C TRP A 73 -9.62 15.52 -22.29
N ALA A 74 -8.36 15.93 -22.21
CA ALA A 74 -7.92 17.32 -22.40
C ALA A 74 -7.41 17.59 -23.83
N GLN A 75 -7.47 16.59 -24.72
CA GLN A 75 -7.18 16.71 -26.16
C GLN A 75 -8.47 16.50 -26.96
#